data_AF-A0A7Z2MTB2-F1
#
_entry.id   AF-A0A7Z2MTB2-F1
#
_cell.length_a   1.000
_cell.length_b   1.000
_cell.length_c   1.000
_cell.angle_alpha   90.00
_cell.angle_beta   90.00
_cell.angle_gamma   90.00
#
_symmetry.space_group_name_H-M   'P 1'
#
loop_
_entity.id
_entity.type
_entity.pdbx_description
1 polymer ?
#
loop_
_entity_poly.entity_id
_entity_poly.type
_entity_poly.pdbx_seq_one_letter_code
_entity_poly.pdbx_strand_id
1 'polypeptide(L)'
;MTNFRKMSKNYVFREFECGLSVEEVAKLCFKSVRVVKLWDSGKPIPPECKRLMRMTKGRELATSEAWENFKMHKDTLELPTGQQVTPQEILTGIALLEIQSPSDTETLTRLVKYARCIAGLKRQ
;
A
#
# COMPACT_ATOMS: atom_id res chain seq x y z
N MET A 1 34.63 -10.98 -24.44
CA MET A 1 33.28 -10.72 -24.97
C MET A 1 32.34 -10.54 -23.81
N THR A 2 31.94 -9.31 -23.54
CA THR A 2 31.05 -8.93 -22.44
C THR A 2 29.66 -9.50 -22.70
N ASN A 3 29.23 -10.46 -21.86
CA ASN A 3 27.89 -11.03 -21.87
C ASN A 3 26.88 -9.95 -21.46
N PHE A 4 26.46 -9.11 -22.39
CA PHE A 4 25.24 -8.33 -22.23
C PHE A 4 24.08 -9.30 -22.21
N ARG A 5 23.73 -9.81 -21.02
CA ARG A 5 22.47 -10.50 -20.78
C ARG A 5 21.40 -9.54 -21.28
N LYS A 6 20.75 -9.83 -22.41
CA LYS A 6 19.62 -9.02 -22.92
C LYS A 6 18.62 -8.94 -21.77
N MET A 7 18.61 -7.81 -21.07
CA MET A 7 17.69 -7.56 -19.96
C MET A 7 16.32 -7.42 -20.59
N SER A 8 15.60 -8.54 -20.71
CA SER A 8 14.24 -8.50 -21.23
C SER A 8 13.38 -7.67 -20.27
N LYS A 9 12.37 -6.99 -20.80
CA LYS A 9 11.39 -6.25 -19.97
C LYS A 9 10.79 -7.15 -18.87
N ASN A 10 10.68 -8.44 -19.14
CA ASN A 10 10.15 -9.43 -18.20
C ASN A 10 11.14 -9.77 -17.08
N TYR A 11 12.44 -9.85 -17.38
CA TYR A 11 13.48 -10.01 -16.36
C TYR A 11 13.51 -8.79 -15.43
N VAL A 12 13.41 -7.58 -16.00
CA VAL A 12 13.31 -6.33 -15.23
C VAL A 12 12.05 -6.34 -14.35
N PHE A 13 10.91 -6.71 -14.94
CA PHE A 13 9.65 -6.83 -14.22
C PHE A 13 9.69 -7.83 -13.06
N ARG A 14 10.33 -9.00 -13.23
CA ARG A 14 10.39 -10.01 -12.18
C ARG A 14 11.37 -9.62 -11.07
N GLU A 15 12.58 -9.26 -11.45
CA GLU A 15 13.71 -9.09 -10.54
C GLU A 15 13.73 -7.71 -9.89
N PHE A 16 13.48 -6.64 -10.66
CA PHE A 16 13.61 -5.26 -10.16
C PHE A 16 12.26 -4.66 -9.77
N GLU A 17 11.22 -4.94 -10.55
CA GLU A 17 9.88 -4.48 -10.18
C GLU A 17 9.29 -5.40 -9.10
N CYS A 18 9.11 -6.69 -9.36
CA CYS A 18 8.49 -7.58 -8.38
C CYS A 18 9.46 -8.07 -7.30
N GLY A 19 10.79 -8.08 -7.52
CA GLY A 19 11.73 -8.61 -6.53
C GLY A 19 11.46 -10.06 -6.14
N LEU A 20 10.98 -10.87 -7.10
CA LEU A 20 10.68 -12.29 -6.90
C LEU A 20 11.76 -13.14 -7.56
N SER A 21 12.23 -14.20 -6.91
CA SER A 21 13.14 -15.16 -7.54
C SER A 21 12.42 -16.01 -8.61
N VAL A 22 13.18 -16.66 -9.50
CA VAL A 22 12.62 -17.55 -10.54
C VAL A 22 11.82 -18.69 -9.91
N GLU A 23 12.26 -19.18 -8.75
CA GLU A 23 11.63 -20.29 -8.02
C GLU A 23 10.36 -19.87 -7.30
N GLU A 24 10.36 -18.67 -6.71
CA GLU A 24 9.17 -18.06 -6.11
C GLU A 24 8.08 -17.85 -7.16
N VAL A 25 8.43 -17.29 -8.32
CA VAL A 25 7.48 -17.12 -9.43
C VAL A 25 6.96 -18.46 -9.94
N ALA A 26 7.82 -19.48 -10.04
CA ALA A 26 7.41 -20.80 -10.48
C ALA A 26 6.34 -21.40 -9.56
N LYS A 27 6.55 -21.30 -8.23
CA LYS A 27 5.58 -21.72 -7.21
C LYS A 27 4.30 -20.89 -7.29
N LEU A 28 4.43 -19.56 -7.36
CA LEU A 28 3.32 -18.61 -7.40
C LEU A 28 2.38 -18.84 -8.59
N CYS A 29 2.96 -19.01 -9.78
CA CYS A 29 2.22 -19.12 -11.03
C CYS A 29 1.86 -20.57 -11.39
N PHE A 30 2.17 -21.54 -10.51
CA PHE A 30 2.00 -22.97 -10.77
C PHE A 30 2.64 -23.40 -12.11
N LYS A 31 3.85 -22.90 -12.41
CA LYS A 31 4.62 -23.21 -13.63
C LYS A 31 5.99 -23.79 -13.28
N SER A 32 6.63 -24.41 -14.26
CA SER A 32 8.01 -24.89 -14.07
C SER A 32 9.03 -23.75 -14.15
N VAL A 33 10.14 -23.92 -13.44
CA VAL A 33 11.29 -22.99 -13.47
C VAL A 33 11.78 -22.73 -14.90
N ARG A 34 11.67 -23.72 -15.80
CA ARG A 34 12.01 -23.57 -17.22
C ARG A 34 11.11 -22.57 -17.93
N VAL A 35 9.80 -22.59 -17.64
CA VAL A 35 8.84 -21.63 -18.21
C VAL A 35 9.13 -20.21 -17.73
N VAL A 36 9.45 -20.04 -16.46
CA VAL A 36 9.83 -18.72 -15.92
C VAL A 36 11.13 -18.19 -16.54
N LYS A 37 12.15 -19.05 -16.73
CA LYS A 37 13.38 -18.66 -17.44
C LYS A 37 13.11 -18.26 -18.89
N LEU A 38 12.13 -18.89 -19.55
CA LEU A 38 11.71 -18.51 -20.90
C LEU A 38 11.01 -17.14 -20.92
N TRP A 39 10.23 -16.81 -19.89
CA TRP A 39 9.67 -15.48 -19.74
C TRP A 39 10.75 -14.41 -19.59
N ASP A 40 11.74 -14.68 -18.74
CA ASP A 40 12.91 -13.82 -18.55
C ASP A 40 13.76 -13.68 -19.83
N SER A 41 13.72 -14.65 -20.74
CA SER A 41 14.36 -14.54 -22.07
C SER A 41 13.53 -13.74 -23.09
N GLY A 42 12.33 -13.29 -22.73
CA GLY A 42 11.49 -12.43 -23.56
C GLY A 42 10.18 -13.05 -24.05
N LYS A 43 9.85 -14.30 -23.68
CA LYS A 43 8.50 -14.84 -23.98
C LYS A 43 7.42 -14.12 -23.16
N PRO A 44 6.22 -13.91 -23.70
CA PRO A 44 5.15 -13.23 -22.97
C PRO A 44 4.79 -13.97 -21.68
N ILE A 45 4.66 -13.20 -20.59
CA ILE A 45 4.12 -13.70 -19.32
C ILE A 45 2.58 -13.65 -19.42
N PRO A 46 1.86 -14.73 -19.09
CA PRO A 46 0.41 -14.72 -19.03
C PRO A 46 -0.10 -13.61 -18.09
N PRO A 47 -1.18 -12.88 -18.45
CA PRO A 47 -1.66 -11.74 -17.66
C PRO A 47 -2.04 -12.14 -16.23
N GLU A 48 -2.53 -13.35 -16.02
CA GLU A 48 -2.86 -13.91 -14.71
C GLU A 48 -1.61 -14.06 -13.84
N CYS A 49 -0.53 -14.58 -14.43
CA CYS A 49 0.77 -14.73 -13.76
C CYS A 49 1.36 -13.36 -13.41
N LYS A 50 1.23 -12.39 -14.32
CA LYS A 50 1.71 -11.02 -14.13
C LYS A 50 0.93 -10.27 -13.04
N ARG A 51 -0.36 -10.59 -12.86
CA ARG A 51 -1.20 -10.08 -11.78
C ARG A 51 -0.83 -10.72 -10.45
N LEU A 52 -0.71 -12.05 -10.40
CA LEU A 52 -0.28 -12.76 -9.20
C LEU A 52 1.05 -12.20 -8.67
N MET A 53 2.04 -12.00 -9.54
CA MET A 53 3.35 -11.45 -9.14
C MET A 53 3.23 -10.06 -8.48
N ARG A 54 2.33 -9.20 -8.98
CA ARG A 54 2.04 -7.88 -8.37
C ARG A 54 1.34 -8.00 -7.03
N MET A 55 0.34 -8.88 -6.93
CA MET A 55 -0.43 -9.09 -5.70
C MET A 55 0.44 -9.61 -4.56
N THR A 56 1.32 -10.60 -4.80
CA THR A 56 2.17 -11.17 -3.74
C THR A 56 3.13 -10.16 -3.11
N LYS A 57 3.46 -9.09 -3.82
CA LYS A 57 4.39 -8.06 -3.33
C LYS A 57 3.65 -6.87 -2.74
N GLY A 58 2.34 -6.99 -2.49
CA GLY A 58 1.52 -5.96 -1.88
C GLY A 58 1.31 -4.72 -2.76
N ARG A 59 1.62 -4.81 -4.06
CA ARG A 59 1.50 -3.65 -4.97
C ARG A 59 0.07 -3.33 -5.36
N GLU A 60 -0.87 -4.26 -5.14
CA GLU A 60 -2.30 -4.03 -5.29
C GLU A 60 -2.97 -4.25 -3.92
N LEU A 61 -3.52 -3.18 -3.33
CA LEU A 61 -4.15 -3.21 -2.01
C LEU A 61 -5.57 -3.78 -2.06
N ALA A 62 -6.35 -3.38 -3.07
CA ALA A 62 -7.68 -3.92 -3.33
C ALA A 62 -8.00 -3.85 -4.82
N THR A 63 -9.00 -4.63 -5.27
CA THR A 63 -9.46 -4.65 -6.67
C THR A 63 -10.52 -3.59 -6.96
N SER A 64 -11.02 -2.88 -5.95
CA SER A 64 -12.02 -1.81 -6.10
C SER A 64 -11.40 -0.52 -6.62
N GLU A 65 -12.16 0.26 -7.40
CA GLU A 65 -11.77 1.57 -7.94
C GLU A 65 -11.29 2.56 -6.86
N ALA A 66 -11.83 2.48 -5.64
CA ALA A 66 -11.41 3.33 -4.53
C ALA A 66 -9.93 3.20 -4.12
N TRP A 67 -9.30 2.07 -4.46
CA TRP A 67 -7.90 1.78 -4.19
C TRP A 67 -7.04 1.83 -5.46
N GLU A 68 -7.59 2.35 -6.57
CA GLU A 68 -6.85 2.53 -7.80
C GLU A 68 -5.67 3.49 -7.57
N ASN A 69 -4.49 3.13 -8.08
CA ASN A 69 -3.23 3.84 -7.91
C ASN A 69 -2.65 3.88 -6.49
N PHE A 70 -3.30 3.28 -5.48
CA PHE A 70 -2.67 3.04 -4.19
C PHE A 70 -1.75 1.81 -4.27
N LYS A 71 -0.52 1.94 -3.76
CA LYS A 71 0.48 0.86 -3.82
C LYS A 71 1.24 0.77 -2.51
N MET A 72 1.60 -0.43 -2.06
CA MET A 72 2.61 -0.55 -1.01
C MET A 72 4.01 -0.37 -1.59
N HIS A 73 4.78 0.53 -0.99
CA HIS A 73 6.19 0.74 -1.28
C HIS A 73 7.02 0.44 -0.03
N LYS A 74 7.52 -0.79 0.08
CA LYS A 74 8.22 -1.29 1.27
C LYS A 74 7.35 -1.14 2.53
N ASP A 75 7.73 -0.24 3.44
CA ASP A 75 7.07 0.00 4.72
C ASP A 75 6.12 1.20 4.68
N THR A 76 5.94 1.84 3.51
CA THR A 76 5.07 3.00 3.32
C THR A 76 3.98 2.73 2.29
N LEU A 77 2.85 3.44 2.45
CA LEU A 77 1.74 3.44 1.51
C LEU A 77 1.92 4.58 0.51
N GLU A 78 2.05 4.27 -0.77
CA GLU A 78 2.08 5.25 -1.85
C GLU A 78 0.63 5.61 -2.26
N LEU A 79 0.32 6.90 -2.15
CA LEU A 79 -0.94 7.51 -2.57
C LEU A 79 -1.00 7.69 -4.09
N PRO A 80 -2.19 7.91 -4.69
CA PRO A 80 -2.33 8.25 -6.11
C PRO A 80 -1.54 9.49 -6.55
N THR A 81 -1.19 10.37 -5.60
CA THR A 81 -0.36 11.55 -5.82
C THR A 81 1.13 11.23 -5.92
N GLY A 82 1.54 9.98 -5.67
CA GLY A 82 2.94 9.55 -5.55
C GLY A 82 3.57 9.85 -4.19
N GLN A 83 2.82 10.45 -3.26
CA GLN A 83 3.28 10.69 -1.90
C GLN A 83 3.30 9.38 -1.12
N GLN A 84 4.34 9.19 -0.30
CA GLN A 84 4.46 8.05 0.59
C GLN A 84 4.00 8.44 2.00
N VAL A 85 3.17 7.58 2.59
CA VAL A 85 2.58 7.78 3.92
C VAL A 85 3.01 6.63 4.82
N THR A 86 3.53 6.97 5.99
CA THR A 86 3.93 6.02 7.02
C THR A 86 2.71 5.47 7.77
N PRO A 87 2.80 4.30 8.42
CA PRO A 87 1.73 3.78 9.26
C PRO A 87 1.28 4.77 10.35
N GLN A 88 2.22 5.53 10.93
CA GLN A 88 1.89 6.54 11.95
C GLN A 88 1.10 7.71 11.39
N GLU A 89 1.40 8.18 10.17
CA GLU A 89 0.63 9.25 9.53
C GLU A 89 -0.79 8.79 9.19
N ILE A 90 -0.98 7.53 8.81
CA ILE A 90 -2.32 6.94 8.61
C ILE A 90 -3.10 6.94 9.93
N LEU A 91 -2.49 6.44 11.01
CA LEU A 91 -3.12 6.44 12.34
C LEU A 91 -3.45 7.85 12.82
N THR A 92 -2.56 8.81 12.57
CA THR A 92 -2.78 10.22 12.92
C THR A 92 -3.96 10.80 12.12
N GLY A 93 -4.04 10.49 10.82
CA GLY A 93 -5.17 10.91 9.98
C GLY A 93 -6.51 10.37 10.49
N ILE A 94 -6.55 9.08 10.86
CA ILE A 94 -7.75 8.46 11.46
C ILE A 94 -8.12 9.16 12.77
N ALA A 95 -7.16 9.36 13.67
CA ALA A 95 -7.40 10.03 14.95
C ALA A 95 -7.91 11.47 14.77
N LEU A 96 -7.39 12.22 13.79
CA LEU A 96 -7.86 13.58 13.50
C LEU A 96 -9.29 13.60 12.94
N LEU A 97 -9.63 12.63 12.09
CA LEU A 97 -11.00 12.47 11.58
C LEU A 97 -11.98 12.11 12.71
N GLU A 98 -11.54 11.30 13.67
CA GLU A 98 -12.32 10.95 14.86
C GLU A 98 -12.52 12.15 15.79
N ILE A 99 -11.47 12.92 16.12
CA ILE A 99 -11.54 14.08 17.02
C ILE A 99 -12.45 15.20 16.49
N GLN A 100 -12.60 15.30 15.17
CA GLN A 100 -13.53 16.26 14.55
C GLN A 100 -14.97 15.72 14.46
N SER A 101 -15.29 14.63 15.16
CA SER A 101 -16.64 14.11 15.18
C SER A 101 -17.61 15.13 15.80
N PRO A 102 -18.83 15.30 15.26
CA PRO A 102 -19.83 16.21 15.82
C PRO A 102 -20.14 15.94 17.31
N SER A 103 -20.00 14.69 17.74
CA SER A 103 -20.14 14.24 19.12
C SER A 103 -19.07 14.85 20.05
N ASP A 104 -17.85 15.03 19.57
CA ASP A 104 -16.78 15.63 20.37
C ASP A 104 -17.00 17.13 20.56
N THR A 105 -17.46 17.81 19.52
CA THR A 105 -17.82 19.23 19.59
C THR A 105 -18.95 19.48 20.59
N GLU A 106 -19.98 18.62 20.58
CA GLU A 106 -21.09 18.71 21.54
C GLU A 106 -20.60 18.46 22.97
N THR A 107 -19.76 17.43 23.17
CA THR A 107 -19.19 17.08 24.47
C THR A 107 -18.30 18.19 25.02
N LEU A 108 -17.41 18.75 24.19
CA LEU A 108 -16.57 19.91 24.54
C LEU A 108 -17.41 21.12 24.92
N THR A 109 -18.49 21.39 24.17
CA THR A 109 -19.40 22.50 24.47
C THR A 109 -20.06 22.34 25.83
N ARG A 110 -20.50 21.11 26.16
CA ARG A 110 -21.08 20.78 27.48
C ARG A 110 -20.04 20.90 28.59
N LEU A 111 -18.83 20.38 28.39
CA LEU A 111 -17.73 20.49 29.36
C LEU A 111 -17.37 21.95 29.67
N VAL A 112 -17.27 22.80 28.65
CA VAL A 112 -17.01 24.24 28.83
C VAL A 112 -18.17 24.92 29.58
N LYS A 113 -19.44 24.57 29.29
CA LYS A 113 -20.59 25.07 30.05
C LYS A 113 -20.50 24.68 31.53
N TYR A 114 -20.25 23.41 31.83
CA TYR A 114 -20.13 22.95 33.21
C TYR A 114 -18.95 23.62 33.94
N ALA A 115 -17.79 23.73 33.30
CA ALA A 115 -16.63 24.43 33.86
C ALA A 115 -16.94 25.89 34.21
N ARG A 116 -17.69 26.61 33.35
CA ARG A 116 -18.13 27.99 33.62
C ARG A 116 -19.09 28.06 34.81
N CYS A 117 -20.07 27.14 34.89
CA CYS A 117 -20.99 27.08 36.03
C CYS A 117 -20.25 26.82 37.34
N ILE A 118 -19.33 25.85 37.36
CA ILE A 118 -18.50 25.54 38.53
C ILE A 118 -17.63 26.74 38.94
N ALA A 119 -17.01 27.42 37.97
CA ALA A 119 -16.23 28.62 38.24
C ALA A 119 -17.09 29.77 38.81
N GLY A 120 -18.35 29.89 38.38
CA GLY A 120 -19.31 30.84 38.94
C GLY A 120 -19.69 30.52 40.38
N LEU A 121 -19.94 29.24 40.68
CA LEU A 121 -20.24 28.78 42.05
C LEU A 121 -19.04 28.98 42.99
N LYS A 122 -17.81 28.84 42.50
CA LYS A 122 -16.58 29.02 43.31
C LYS A 122 -16.22 30.48 43.57
N ARG A 123 -16.87 31.44 42.89
CA ARG A 123 -16.67 32.89 43.09
C ARG A 123 -17.69 33.51 44.06
N GLN A 124 -18.72 32.76 44.46
CA GLN A 124 -19.63 33.11 45.55
C GLN A 124 -19.06 32.63 46.89
#